data_AF-A0A7V9RGI9-F1
#
_entry.id   AF-A0A7V9RGI9-F1
#
_cell.length_a   1.000
_cell.length_b   1.000
_cell.length_c   1.000
_cell.angle_alpha   90.00
_cell.angle_beta   90.00
_cell.angle_gamma   90.00
#
_symmetry.space_group_name_H-M   'P 1'
#
loop_
_entity.id
_entity.type
_entity.pdbx_description
1 polymer ?
#
loop_
_entity_poly.entity_id
_entity_poly.type
_entity_poly.pdbx_seq_one_letter_code
_entity_poly.pdbx_strand_id
1 'polypeptide(L)'
;VNIRKIVKPRRDALLERMRVARATRNTSGAATSTTSSTQPALPALPGMINKEEIRAGVRAVIPLLAECYDAAQARLPIKDGKIVVQMHLTGEPDVGTVIETAEIGGDAHFTADAELVECFQQTMLSVELPPIEGGGTIDVTYPITFAPQG
;
A
#
# COMPACT_ATOMS: atom_id res chain seq x y z
N VAL A 1 31.32 6.50 -44.99
CA VAL A 1 29.96 7.09 -44.98
C VAL A 1 29.71 7.70 -43.60
N ASN A 2 29.32 8.97 -43.56
CA ASN A 2 29.25 9.85 -42.37
C ASN A 2 27.94 9.65 -41.57
N ILE A 3 28.03 9.36 -40.26
CA ILE A 3 26.88 9.40 -39.34
C ILE A 3 26.85 10.78 -38.66
N ARG A 4 26.44 11.80 -39.41
CA ARG A 4 26.27 13.16 -38.88
C ARG A 4 24.78 13.54 -38.93
N LYS A 5 24.23 13.94 -37.77
CA LYS A 5 23.06 14.84 -37.57
C LYS A 5 21.65 14.26 -37.36
N ILE A 6 21.45 13.21 -36.54
CA ILE A 6 20.09 12.84 -36.08
C ILE A 6 19.96 12.85 -34.55
N VAL A 7 20.31 13.94 -33.85
CA VAL A 7 19.93 14.04 -32.41
C VAL A 7 19.68 15.46 -31.90
N LYS A 8 20.29 16.50 -32.49
CA LYS A 8 20.14 17.88 -31.96
C LYS A 8 18.71 18.46 -31.99
N PRO A 9 17.92 18.39 -33.07
CA PRO A 9 16.62 19.08 -33.08
C PRO A 9 15.61 18.46 -32.10
N ARG A 10 15.72 17.15 -31.82
CA ARG A 10 14.82 16.43 -30.92
C ARG A 10 15.09 16.75 -29.44
N ARG A 11 16.36 16.99 -29.10
CA ARG A 11 16.79 17.33 -27.73
C ARG A 11 16.37 18.75 -27.35
N ASP A 12 16.51 19.71 -28.27
CA ASP A 12 16.05 21.09 -28.06
C ASP A 12 14.53 21.16 -27.90
N ALA A 13 13.78 20.46 -28.75
CA ALA A 13 12.32 20.38 -28.64
C ALA A 13 11.86 19.76 -27.31
N LEU A 14 12.60 18.79 -26.77
CA LEU A 14 12.30 18.18 -25.47
C LEU A 14 12.57 19.15 -24.31
N LEU A 15 13.69 19.89 -24.36
CA LEU A 15 14.06 20.86 -23.33
C LEU A 15 13.05 22.02 -23.26
N GLU A 16 12.55 22.48 -24.40
CA GLU A 16 11.55 23.54 -24.44
C GLU A 16 10.21 23.09 -23.86
N ARG A 17 9.77 21.85 -24.16
CA ARG A 17 8.57 21.26 -23.55
C ARG A 17 8.69 21.14 -22.02
N MET A 18 9.88 20.82 -21.50
CA MET A 18 10.11 20.74 -20.07
C MET A 18 10.08 22.11 -19.36
N ARG A 19 10.57 23.18 -20.01
CA ARG A 19 10.48 24.55 -19.46
C ARG A 19 9.03 25.02 -19.36
N VAL A 20 8.24 24.85 -20.42
CA VAL A 20 6.82 25.24 -20.43
C VAL A 20 6.03 24.50 -19.35
N ALA A 21 6.26 23.19 -19.18
CA ALA A 21 5.57 22.39 -18.16
C ALA A 21 5.93 22.75 -16.69
N ARG A 22 7.09 23.38 -16.46
CA ARG A 22 7.44 23.91 -15.12
C ARG A 22 6.84 25.30 -14.89
N ALA A 23 6.78 26.14 -15.93
CA ALA A 23 6.15 27.45 -15.84
C ALA A 23 4.65 27.33 -15.48
N THR A 24 3.91 26.43 -16.12
CA THR A 24 2.50 26.19 -15.79
C THR A 24 2.30 25.66 -14.36
N ARG A 25 3.19 24.80 -13.86
CA ARG A 25 3.10 24.31 -12.47
C ARG A 25 3.30 25.42 -11.43
N ASN A 26 4.14 26.41 -11.74
CA ASN A 26 4.43 27.50 -10.80
C ASN A 26 3.37 28.62 -10.82
N THR A 27 2.44 28.62 -11.79
CA THR A 27 1.30 29.55 -11.86
C THR A 27 -0.03 28.91 -11.46
N SER A 28 -0.06 27.60 -11.22
CA SER A 28 -1.21 26.85 -10.67
C SER A 28 -1.12 26.64 -9.15
N GLY A 29 -0.50 27.58 -8.45
CA GLY A 29 -0.76 27.79 -7.03
C GLY A 29 -1.97 28.71 -6.87
N ALA A 30 -3.16 28.10 -6.71
CA ALA A 30 -4.39 28.64 -6.09
C ALA A 30 -5.68 28.31 -6.87
N ALA A 31 -6.13 27.06 -6.77
CA ALA A 31 -7.56 26.73 -6.70
C ALA A 31 -7.71 25.40 -5.94
N THR A 32 -7.88 25.54 -4.62
CA THR A 32 -8.69 24.73 -3.72
C THR A 32 -9.15 23.37 -4.28
N SER A 33 -8.41 22.31 -3.92
CA SER A 33 -9.03 21.02 -3.59
C SER A 33 -8.84 20.80 -2.10
N THR A 34 -9.56 21.63 -1.33
CA THR A 34 -9.98 21.32 0.02
C THR A 34 -11.10 20.29 -0.10
N THR A 35 -10.70 19.05 -0.26
CA THR A 35 -11.36 17.87 0.32
C THR A 35 -10.17 17.08 0.87
N SER A 36 -9.70 17.34 2.08
CA SER A 36 -10.49 17.14 3.29
C SER A 36 -11.57 16.09 3.04
N SER A 37 -11.13 14.86 2.76
CA SER A 37 -11.65 13.77 3.60
C SER A 37 -11.12 14.01 5.01
N THR A 38 -11.60 15.09 5.64
CA THR A 38 -11.85 15.10 7.07
C THR A 38 -12.97 14.09 7.22
N GLN A 39 -12.59 12.81 7.21
CA GLN A 39 -13.31 11.89 8.06
C GLN A 39 -13.16 12.54 9.44
N PRO A 40 -14.24 12.81 10.16
CA PRO A 40 -14.12 13.02 11.59
C PRO A 40 -13.50 11.71 12.10
N ALA A 41 -12.18 11.72 12.31
CA ALA A 41 -11.62 10.86 13.33
C ALA A 41 -12.31 11.36 14.58
N LEU A 42 -13.42 10.69 14.92
CA LEU A 42 -14.00 10.75 16.25
C LEU A 42 -12.81 10.72 17.21
N PRO A 43 -12.74 11.63 18.19
CA PRO A 43 -11.59 11.70 19.08
C PRO A 43 -11.35 10.29 19.60
N ALA A 44 -10.24 9.69 19.16
CA ALA A 44 -9.80 8.43 19.70
C ALA A 44 -9.64 8.71 21.18
N LEU A 45 -10.46 8.06 22.00
CA LEU A 45 -10.34 8.08 23.44
C LEU A 45 -8.87 7.73 23.75
N PRO A 46 -8.18 8.52 24.59
CA PRO A 46 -6.74 8.43 24.73
C PRO A 46 -6.32 7.02 25.20
N GLY A 47 -5.35 6.42 24.49
CA GLY A 47 -4.53 5.31 25.01
C GLY A 47 -4.54 3.96 24.30
N MET A 48 -5.27 3.74 23.19
CA MET A 48 -5.22 2.46 22.46
C MET A 48 -5.44 2.68 20.96
N ILE A 49 -4.60 2.11 20.08
CA ILE A 49 -4.98 1.99 18.67
C ILE A 49 -6.28 1.18 18.61
N ASN A 50 -7.34 1.81 18.11
CA ASN A 50 -8.64 1.16 18.08
C ASN A 50 -8.68 0.17 16.90
N LYS A 51 -9.38 -0.94 17.08
CA LYS A 51 -9.56 -1.97 16.03
C LYS A 51 -10.08 -1.40 14.70
N GLU A 52 -10.81 -0.29 14.74
CA GLU A 52 -11.30 0.40 13.55
C GLU A 52 -10.20 1.06 12.73
N GLU A 53 -9.17 1.62 13.38
CA GLU A 53 -8.01 2.23 12.72
C GLU A 53 -7.18 1.15 12.00
N ILE A 54 -6.92 0.03 12.69
CA ILE A 54 -6.25 -1.14 12.10
C ILE A 54 -7.06 -1.64 10.89
N ARG A 55 -8.40 -1.74 11.04
CA ARG A 55 -9.28 -2.15 9.94
C ARG A 55 -9.27 -1.14 8.79
N ALA A 56 -9.12 0.15 9.05
CA ALA A 56 -9.02 1.17 8.01
C ALA A 56 -7.70 1.03 7.24
N GLY A 57 -6.58 0.87 7.94
CA GLY A 57 -5.27 0.63 7.33
C GLY A 57 -5.24 -0.63 6.46
N VAL A 58 -5.74 -1.76 6.99
CA VAL A 58 -5.83 -3.02 6.23
C VAL A 58 -6.75 -2.86 5.01
N ARG A 59 -7.88 -2.15 5.14
CA ARG A 59 -8.79 -1.90 4.01
C ARG A 59 -8.15 -1.05 2.90
N ALA A 60 -7.25 -0.13 3.26
CA ALA A 60 -6.57 0.71 2.28
C ALA A 60 -5.66 -0.11 1.34
N VAL A 61 -5.11 -1.24 1.82
CA VAL A 61 -4.23 -2.11 1.04
C VAL A 61 -4.92 -3.32 0.41
N ILE A 62 -6.21 -3.56 0.69
CA ILE A 62 -7.00 -4.58 -0.01
C ILE A 62 -6.86 -4.55 -1.54
N PRO A 63 -6.90 -3.39 -2.24
CA PRO A 63 -6.71 -3.38 -3.69
C PRO A 63 -5.33 -3.93 -4.10
N LEU A 64 -4.27 -3.60 -3.37
CA LEU A 64 -2.92 -4.12 -3.64
C LEU A 64 -2.83 -5.63 -3.39
N LEU A 65 -3.48 -6.13 -2.32
CA LEU A 65 -3.58 -7.56 -2.04
C LEU A 65 -4.37 -8.30 -3.12
N ALA A 66 -5.40 -7.67 -3.69
CA ALA A 66 -6.14 -8.22 -4.81
C ALA A 66 -5.27 -8.30 -6.07
N GLU A 67 -4.40 -7.32 -6.33
CA GLU A 67 -3.42 -7.37 -7.42
C GLU A 67 -2.38 -8.50 -7.22
N CYS A 68 -1.87 -8.67 -5.99
CA CYS A 68 -1.01 -9.80 -5.65
C CYS A 68 -1.69 -11.15 -5.96
N TYR A 69 -2.96 -11.27 -5.60
CA TYR A 69 -3.76 -12.48 -5.85
C TYR A 69 -4.02 -12.71 -7.34
N ASP A 70 -4.40 -11.68 -8.09
CA ASP A 70 -4.64 -11.76 -9.53
C ASP A 70 -3.38 -12.21 -10.29
N ALA A 71 -2.23 -11.63 -9.93
CA ALA A 71 -0.93 -12.00 -10.49
C ALA A 71 -0.52 -13.45 -10.19
N ALA A 72 -1.01 -14.02 -9.09
CA ALA A 72 -0.75 -15.42 -8.71
C ALA A 72 -1.79 -16.40 -9.26
N GLN A 73 -2.98 -15.94 -9.65
CA GLN A 73 -4.11 -16.79 -10.03
C GLN A 73 -3.77 -17.80 -11.14
N ALA A 74 -2.88 -17.43 -12.06
CA ALA A 74 -2.44 -18.32 -13.14
C ALA A 74 -1.58 -19.51 -12.66
N ARG A 75 -0.93 -19.39 -11.50
CA ARG A 75 -0.09 -20.44 -10.88
C ARG A 75 -0.83 -21.23 -9.79
N LEU A 76 -1.86 -20.63 -9.21
CA LEU A 76 -2.61 -21.22 -8.12
C LEU A 76 -3.51 -22.36 -8.59
N PRO A 77 -3.50 -23.52 -7.88
CA PRO A 77 -4.38 -24.64 -8.22
C PRO A 77 -5.83 -24.41 -7.74
N ILE A 78 -6.06 -23.45 -6.85
CA ILE A 78 -7.37 -23.09 -6.30
C ILE A 78 -7.68 -21.61 -6.56
N LYS A 79 -8.96 -21.30 -6.74
CA LYS A 79 -9.47 -19.93 -6.99
C LYS A 79 -10.30 -19.35 -5.84
N ASP A 80 -10.53 -20.16 -4.82
CA ASP A 80 -11.24 -19.83 -3.60
C ASP A 80 -10.44 -20.37 -2.42
N GLY A 81 -10.57 -19.71 -1.29
CA GLY A 81 -9.99 -20.16 -0.02
C GLY A 81 -9.69 -18.98 0.89
N LYS A 82 -8.83 -19.19 1.88
CA LYS A 82 -8.58 -18.25 2.96
C LYS A 82 -7.08 -18.12 3.24
N ILE A 83 -6.63 -16.88 3.24
CA ILE A 83 -5.31 -16.50 3.74
C ILE A 83 -5.51 -15.90 5.13
N VAL A 84 -4.66 -16.27 6.08
CA VAL A 84 -4.64 -15.67 7.42
C VAL A 84 -3.37 -14.87 7.54
N VAL A 85 -3.51 -13.56 7.78
CA VAL A 85 -2.37 -12.69 8.02
C VAL A 85 -2.25 -12.48 9.52
N GLN A 86 -1.10 -12.82 10.09
CA GLN A 86 -0.74 -12.50 11.47
C GLN A 86 0.28 -11.37 11.44
N MET A 87 0.03 -10.31 12.18
CA MET A 87 0.82 -9.09 12.14
C MET A 87 1.26 -8.73 13.55
N HIS A 88 2.55 -8.43 13.71
CA HIS A 88 3.08 -7.87 14.94
C HIS A 88 3.27 -6.37 14.76
N LEU A 89 2.52 -5.57 15.51
CA LEU A 89 2.58 -4.13 15.45
C LEU A 89 3.36 -3.62 16.66
N THR A 90 4.33 -2.74 16.44
CA THR A 90 5.12 -2.12 17.48
C THR A 90 4.91 -0.61 17.43
N GLY A 91 4.54 -0.02 18.56
CA GLY A 91 4.46 1.43 18.73
C GLY A 91 5.82 2.01 19.07
N GLU A 92 6.38 2.78 18.15
CA GLU A 92 7.62 3.55 18.31
C GLU A 92 7.30 5.02 18.63
N PRO A 93 7.89 5.61 19.68
CA PRO A 93 7.54 6.95 20.15
C PRO A 93 7.89 8.08 19.16
N ASP A 94 8.90 7.88 18.31
CA ASP A 94 9.38 8.88 17.35
C ASP A 94 8.83 8.69 15.92
N VAL A 95 8.25 7.53 15.60
CA VAL A 95 7.81 7.15 14.25
C VAL A 95 6.30 6.88 14.17
N GLY A 96 5.72 6.33 15.23
CA GLY A 96 4.33 5.87 15.28
C GLY A 96 4.21 4.36 15.29
N THR A 97 3.16 3.80 14.69
CA THR A 97 2.96 2.34 14.70
C THR A 97 3.53 1.73 13.43
N VAL A 98 4.46 0.81 13.60
CA VAL A 98 5.05 0.05 12.50
C VAL A 98 4.63 -1.41 12.60
N ILE A 99 4.47 -2.05 11.46
CA ILE A 99 4.29 -3.50 11.40
C ILE A 99 5.69 -4.10 11.33
N GLU A 100 6.09 -4.76 12.41
CA GLU A 100 7.43 -5.35 12.55
C GLU A 100 7.52 -6.66 11.77
N THR A 101 6.48 -7.48 11.85
CA THR A 101 6.38 -8.74 11.11
C THR A 101 4.98 -8.96 10.55
N ALA A 102 4.92 -9.62 9.40
CA ALA A 102 3.69 -10.10 8.79
C ALA A 102 3.88 -11.56 8.36
N GLU A 103 3.20 -12.47 9.03
CA GLU A 103 3.22 -13.90 8.75
C GLU A 103 1.97 -14.30 7.98
N ILE A 104 2.16 -15.05 6.89
CA ILE A 104 1.08 -15.49 6.00
C ILE A 104 0.83 -16.98 6.23
N GLY A 105 -0.38 -17.31 6.66
CA GLY A 105 -0.88 -18.67 6.86
C GLY A 105 -2.20 -18.92 6.13
N GLY A 106 -2.87 -20.02 6.46
CA GLY A 106 -4.16 -20.40 5.87
C GLY A 106 -4.06 -21.59 4.92
N ASP A 107 -4.75 -21.52 3.78
CA ASP A 107 -4.78 -22.60 2.80
C ASP A 107 -3.38 -22.88 2.21
N ALA A 108 -2.98 -24.16 2.25
CA ALA A 108 -1.64 -24.61 1.86
C ALA A 108 -1.30 -24.30 0.40
N HIS A 109 -2.31 -24.25 -0.48
CA HIS A 109 -2.10 -23.92 -1.88
C HIS A 109 -1.71 -22.46 -2.10
N PHE A 110 -2.17 -21.53 -1.24
CA PHE A 110 -1.73 -20.13 -1.29
C PHE A 110 -0.37 -19.96 -0.61
N THR A 111 -0.15 -20.59 0.54
CA THR A 111 1.10 -20.45 1.28
C THR A 111 2.27 -21.19 0.64
N ALA A 112 2.01 -22.14 -0.27
CA ALA A 112 3.04 -22.79 -1.07
C ALA A 112 3.58 -21.92 -2.21
N ASP A 113 2.87 -20.86 -2.64
CA ASP A 113 3.35 -19.92 -3.65
C ASP A 113 4.17 -18.80 -2.96
N ALA A 114 5.49 -18.92 -3.03
CA ALA A 114 6.41 -17.98 -2.37
C ALA A 114 6.22 -16.54 -2.88
N GLU A 115 6.00 -16.35 -4.18
CA GLU A 115 5.80 -15.02 -4.76
C GLU A 115 4.53 -14.34 -4.22
N LEU A 116 3.43 -15.09 -4.08
CA LEU A 116 2.19 -14.60 -3.47
C LEU A 116 2.41 -14.24 -2.00
N VAL A 117 3.05 -15.12 -1.25
CA VAL A 117 3.35 -14.90 0.17
C VAL A 117 4.19 -13.64 0.35
N GLU A 118 5.28 -13.49 -0.43
CA GLU A 118 6.14 -12.31 -0.38
C GLU A 118 5.39 -11.03 -0.75
N CYS A 119 4.56 -11.06 -1.80
CA CYS A 119 3.74 -9.92 -2.21
C CYS A 119 2.80 -9.47 -1.09
N PHE A 120 2.14 -10.42 -0.41
CA PHE A 120 1.26 -10.13 0.72
C PHE A 120 2.03 -9.56 1.91
N GLN A 121 3.18 -10.13 2.25
CA GLN A 121 4.03 -9.63 3.34
C GLN A 121 4.49 -8.20 3.07
N GLN A 122 5.05 -7.93 1.89
CA GLN A 122 5.53 -6.59 1.51
C GLN A 122 4.40 -5.57 1.49
N THR A 123 3.22 -5.96 1.00
CA THR A 123 2.03 -5.10 0.99
C THR A 123 1.57 -4.77 2.41
N MET A 124 1.55 -5.76 3.32
CA MET A 124 1.20 -5.52 4.72
C MET A 124 2.23 -4.65 5.44
N LEU A 125 3.52 -4.88 5.22
CA LEU A 125 4.59 -4.05 5.79
C LEU A 125 4.56 -2.60 5.28
N SER A 126 3.89 -2.35 4.15
CA SER A 126 3.67 -1.01 3.60
C SER A 126 2.47 -0.29 4.19
N VAL A 127 1.68 -0.93 5.06
CA VAL A 127 0.52 -0.30 5.71
C VAL A 127 1.01 0.71 6.76
N GLU A 128 0.64 1.97 6.58
CA GLU A 128 0.81 2.99 7.60
C GLU A 128 -0.35 2.93 8.59
N LEU A 129 0.00 2.86 9.89
CA LEU A 129 -0.96 2.86 10.99
C LEU A 129 -0.71 4.04 11.92
N PRO A 130 -1.77 4.61 12.52
CA PRO A 130 -1.62 5.70 13.48
C PRO A 130 -0.83 5.25 14.71
N PRO A 131 -0.13 6.16 15.39
CA PRO A 131 0.69 5.84 16.56
C PRO A 131 -0.11 5.20 17.69
N ILE A 132 0.45 4.16 18.32
CA ILE A 132 -0.05 3.59 19.58
C ILE A 132 0.40 4.53 20.71
N GLU A 133 -0.52 5.28 21.28
CA GLU A 133 -0.24 6.14 22.44
C GLU A 133 0.20 5.28 23.64
N GLY A 134 1.38 5.59 24.19
CA GLY A 134 2.01 4.82 25.28
C GLY A 134 3.00 3.76 24.83
N GLY A 135 3.16 3.55 23.51
CA GLY A 135 4.02 2.51 22.95
C GLY A 135 3.49 1.10 23.21
N GLY A 136 4.29 0.09 22.86
CA GLY A 136 3.98 -1.31 23.12
C GLY A 136 3.70 -2.12 21.86
N THR A 137 3.37 -3.39 22.05
CA THR A 137 3.24 -4.38 20.98
C THR A 137 1.85 -5.00 20.94
N ILE A 138 1.34 -5.19 19.72
CA ILE A 138 0.00 -5.71 19.47
C ILE A 138 0.07 -6.75 18.36
N ASP A 139 -0.36 -7.97 18.68
CA ASP A 139 -0.56 -9.04 17.71
C ASP A 139 -1.98 -8.99 17.15
N VAL A 140 -2.08 -8.94 15.82
CA VAL A 140 -3.36 -8.90 15.11
C VAL A 140 -3.43 -10.05 14.12
N THR A 141 -4.53 -10.80 14.14
CA THR A 141 -4.81 -11.84 13.15
C THR A 141 -5.98 -11.42 12.29
N TYR A 142 -5.78 -11.34 10.97
CA TYR A 142 -6.78 -10.94 10.00
C TYR A 142 -6.98 -12.02 8.91
N PRO A 143 -8.13 -12.72 8.92
CA PRO A 143 -8.47 -13.66 7.87
C PRO A 143 -9.01 -12.92 6.63
N ILE A 144 -8.45 -13.23 5.47
CA ILE A 144 -8.87 -12.75 4.15
C ILE A 144 -9.41 -13.95 3.38
N THR A 145 -10.69 -13.90 3.01
CA THR A 145 -11.32 -14.95 2.20
C THR A 145 -11.37 -14.50 0.75
N PHE A 146 -10.84 -15.32 -0.15
CA PHE A 146 -10.95 -15.18 -1.59
C PHE A 146 -12.10 -16.05 -2.10
N ALA A 147 -12.95 -15.47 -2.93
CA ALA A 147 -13.99 -16.17 -3.64
C ALA A 147 -13.87 -15.85 -5.14
N PRO A 148 -14.14 -16.81 -6.03
CA PRO A 148 -14.21 -16.54 -7.45
C PRO A 148 -15.28 -15.50 -7.70
N GLN A 149 -14.90 -14.41 -8.36
CA GLN A 149 -15.87 -13.46 -8.89
C GLN A 149 -16.54 -14.18 -10.07
N GLY A 150 -17.81 -14.55 -9.88
CA GLY A 150 -18.61 -15.30 -10.85
C GLY A 150 -18.80 -14.58 -12.17
#